data_AF-A0A359LV40-F1
#
_entry.id   AF-A0A359LV40-F1
#
_cell.length_a   1.000
_cell.length_b   1.000
_cell.length_c   1.000
_cell.angle_alpha   90.00
_cell.angle_beta   90.00
_cell.angle_gamma   90.00
#
_symmetry.space_group_name_H-M   'P 1'
#
loop_
_entity.id
_entity.type
_entity.pdbx_description
1 polymer ?
#
loop_
_entity_poly.entity_id
_entity_poly.type
_entity_poly.pdbx_seq_one_letter_code
_entity_poly.pdbx_strand_id
1 'polypeptide(L)'
;MNRTLVFTILIASAAFAQSQGKQYRTAPVGYDDGPVLPGQKWRVHDIARPKPPLVTPGAKLGDAPSDAIVLFDGKDLSQWQHERRGQTSEAKWKVENGYFEIAPRSGDLVTKEKFGDMQLHLEFSAPTELEGTSQWRANSGVLIMGRYEIQVLDSWDN
;
A
#
# COMPACT_ATOMS: atom_id res chain seq x y z
N MET A 1 49.65 -62.58 30.13
CA MET A 1 49.22 -61.59 31.13
C MET A 1 49.05 -60.23 30.46
N ASN A 2 47.91 -59.61 30.73
CA ASN A 2 47.53 -58.21 30.53
C ASN A 2 47.41 -57.67 29.08
N ARG A 3 46.19 -57.86 28.56
CA ARG A 3 45.60 -57.06 27.47
C ARG A 3 45.27 -55.66 28.02
N THR A 4 45.87 -54.62 27.46
CA THR A 4 45.47 -53.23 27.74
C THR A 4 44.48 -52.80 26.67
N LEU A 5 43.21 -52.67 27.05
CA LEU A 5 42.16 -52.04 26.25
C LEU A 5 42.19 -50.53 26.53
N VAL A 6 42.44 -49.71 25.51
CA VAL A 6 42.29 -48.25 25.60
C VAL A 6 40.86 -47.91 25.21
N PHE A 7 40.05 -47.49 26.18
CA PHE A 7 38.73 -46.88 25.92
C PHE A 7 38.91 -45.36 25.84
N THR A 8 38.81 -44.82 24.63
CA THR A 8 38.68 -43.36 24.43
C THR A 8 37.23 -42.98 24.69
N ILE A 9 36.96 -42.35 25.83
CA ILE A 9 35.66 -41.71 26.10
C ILE A 9 35.69 -40.35 25.41
N LEU A 10 34.97 -40.21 24.29
CA LEU A 10 34.62 -38.90 23.75
C LEU A 10 33.48 -38.32 24.60
N ILE A 11 33.79 -37.34 25.46
CA ILE A 11 32.77 -36.49 26.07
C ILE A 11 32.45 -35.41 25.04
N ALA A 12 31.40 -35.63 24.25
CA ALA A 12 30.82 -34.57 23.43
C ALA A 12 30.01 -33.64 24.35
N SER A 13 30.64 -32.57 24.83
CA SER A 13 29.91 -31.47 25.47
C SER A 13 29.11 -30.73 24.39
N ALA A 14 27.85 -31.11 24.20
CA ALA A 14 26.91 -30.31 23.45
C ALA A 14 26.63 -29.03 24.25
N ALA A 15 27.36 -27.97 23.93
CA ALA A 15 27.02 -26.63 24.39
C ALA A 15 25.71 -26.23 23.70
N PHE A 16 24.57 -26.41 24.39
CA PHE A 16 23.34 -25.74 24.02
C PHE A 16 23.55 -24.25 24.20
N ALA A 17 23.90 -23.55 23.12
CA ALA A 17 23.76 -22.12 23.06
C ALA A 17 22.24 -21.82 23.05
N GLN A 18 21.66 -21.65 24.23
CA GLN A 18 20.37 -20.97 24.34
C GLN A 18 20.56 -19.59 23.75
N SER A 19 19.86 -19.30 22.64
CA SER A 19 19.73 -17.92 22.18
C SER A 19 19.03 -17.16 23.30
N GLN A 20 19.78 -16.28 23.96
CA GLN A 20 19.19 -15.28 24.85
C GLN A 20 18.33 -14.40 23.94
N GLY A 21 17.01 -14.66 23.93
CA GLY A 21 16.06 -13.84 23.19
C GLY A 21 16.29 -12.38 23.57
N LYS A 22 16.43 -11.49 22.59
CA LYS A 22 16.64 -10.06 22.84
C LYS A 22 15.52 -9.57 23.76
N GLN A 23 15.84 -9.22 25.00
CA GLN A 23 14.90 -8.56 25.88
C GLN A 23 14.69 -7.14 25.39
N TYR A 24 13.58 -6.90 24.71
CA TYR A 24 13.15 -5.55 24.37
C TYR A 24 12.74 -4.83 25.65
N ARG A 25 13.26 -3.62 25.88
CA ARG A 25 12.82 -2.76 26.98
C ARG A 25 11.33 -2.44 26.78
N THR A 26 10.46 -2.99 27.61
CA THR A 26 9.04 -2.64 27.64
C THR A 26 8.85 -1.44 28.57
N ALA A 27 8.83 -0.22 28.02
CA ALA A 27 8.38 0.96 28.74
C ALA A 27 6.87 1.16 28.55
N PRO A 28 6.15 1.77 29.52
CA PRO A 28 4.79 2.25 29.29
C PRO A 28 4.75 3.18 28.09
N VAL A 29 3.65 3.15 27.34
CA VAL A 29 3.43 4.13 26.27
C VAL A 29 3.19 5.48 26.95
N GLY A 30 4.07 6.46 26.77
CA GLY A 30 3.91 7.83 27.27
C GLY A 30 4.00 8.01 28.80
N TYR A 31 3.74 9.24 29.25
CA TYR A 31 3.77 9.67 30.65
C TYR A 31 2.56 10.57 30.96
N ASP A 32 2.11 10.65 32.20
CA ASP A 32 1.03 11.55 32.65
C ASP A 32 1.52 12.66 33.62
N ASP A 33 2.79 12.64 33.98
CA ASP A 33 3.44 13.53 34.94
C ASP A 33 4.36 14.59 34.32
N GLY A 34 4.45 14.62 32.99
CA GLY A 34 5.28 15.56 32.25
C GLY A 34 4.92 17.04 32.51
N PRO A 35 5.85 17.98 32.24
CA PRO A 35 5.58 19.41 32.41
C PRO A 35 4.47 19.89 31.47
N VAL A 36 3.68 20.85 31.95
CA VAL A 36 2.67 21.56 31.15
C VAL A 36 3.36 22.73 30.44
N LEU A 37 3.21 22.80 29.11
CA LEU A 37 3.71 23.93 28.32
C LEU A 37 2.64 25.02 28.21
N PRO A 38 2.99 26.32 28.25
CA PRO A 38 2.03 27.41 28.07
C PRO A 38 1.24 27.28 26.77
N GLY A 39 -0.10 27.38 26.86
CA GLY A 39 -1.00 27.31 25.71
C GLY A 39 -1.25 25.91 25.14
N GLN A 40 -0.71 24.85 25.76
CA GLN A 40 -0.91 23.47 25.32
C GLN A 40 -1.94 22.74 26.20
N LYS A 41 -2.84 21.99 25.56
CA LYS A 41 -3.81 21.13 26.26
C LYS A 41 -3.13 19.93 26.94
N TRP A 42 -2.01 19.46 26.39
CA TRP A 42 -1.35 18.22 26.78
C TRP A 42 0.02 18.48 27.39
N ARG A 43 0.41 17.65 28.37
CA ARG A 43 1.77 17.64 28.93
C ARG A 43 2.80 17.19 27.89
N VAL A 44 4.09 17.43 28.15
CA VAL A 44 5.16 16.82 27.34
C VAL A 44 5.09 15.29 27.50
N HIS A 45 5.04 14.56 26.38
CA HIS A 45 4.85 13.10 26.31
C HIS A 45 3.54 12.53 26.88
N ASP A 46 2.49 13.36 27.01
CA ASP A 46 1.20 13.00 27.61
C ASP A 46 0.54 11.77 26.97
N ILE A 47 0.31 10.72 27.76
CA ILE A 47 -0.36 9.49 27.33
C ILE A 47 -1.85 9.66 27.02
N ALA A 48 -2.48 10.72 27.54
CA ALA A 48 -3.88 11.01 27.27
C ALA A 48 -4.12 11.63 25.88
N ARG A 49 -3.05 11.94 25.12
CA ARG A 49 -3.16 12.41 23.73
C ARG A 49 -3.90 11.38 22.89
N PRO A 50 -4.79 11.80 21.97
CA PRO A 50 -5.42 10.91 21.02
C PRO A 50 -4.36 10.11 20.27
N LYS A 51 -4.45 8.79 20.36
CA LYS A 51 -3.56 7.90 19.61
C LYS A 51 -3.98 7.92 18.14
N PRO A 52 -3.04 7.88 17.20
CA PRO A 52 -3.37 7.62 15.80
C PRO A 52 -4.20 6.33 15.70
N PRO A 53 -5.19 6.26 14.80
CA PRO A 53 -5.90 5.02 14.54
C PRO A 53 -4.91 3.95 14.08
N LEU A 54 -5.14 2.71 14.51
CA LEU A 54 -4.35 1.59 14.05
C LEU A 54 -4.78 1.25 12.62
N VAL A 55 -3.82 1.19 11.71
CA VAL A 55 -4.03 0.78 10.32
C VAL A 55 -3.26 -0.52 10.09
N THR A 56 -3.96 -1.55 9.61
CA THR A 56 -3.32 -2.79 9.19
C THR A 56 -2.89 -2.62 7.73
N PRO A 57 -1.59 -2.76 7.41
CA PRO A 57 -1.13 -2.65 6.03
C PRO A 57 -1.65 -3.82 5.19
N GLY A 58 -1.62 -3.65 3.87
CA GLY A 58 -1.89 -4.73 2.92
C GLY A 58 -0.97 -5.94 3.15
N ALA A 59 -1.48 -7.15 2.90
CA ALA A 59 -0.72 -8.38 3.12
C ALA A 59 0.39 -8.56 2.09
N LYS A 60 0.18 -8.06 0.87
CA LYS A 60 1.13 -8.07 -0.25
C LYS A 60 1.31 -6.67 -0.80
N LEU A 61 2.35 -6.49 -1.61
CA LEU A 61 2.51 -5.28 -2.41
C LEU A 61 1.27 -5.09 -3.29
N GLY A 62 0.73 -3.87 -3.29
CA GLY A 62 -0.49 -3.51 -4.01
C GLY A 62 -1.79 -3.73 -3.23
N ASP A 63 -1.78 -4.52 -2.14
CA ASP A 63 -2.98 -4.70 -1.32
C ASP A 63 -3.32 -3.42 -0.55
N ALA A 64 -4.60 -3.08 -0.52
CA ALA A 64 -5.10 -1.92 0.21
C ALA A 64 -4.95 -2.11 1.73
N PRO A 65 -4.55 -1.07 2.49
CA PRO A 65 -4.60 -1.09 3.95
C PRO A 65 -6.04 -1.10 4.47
N SER A 66 -6.22 -1.44 5.74
CA SER A 66 -7.55 -1.62 6.35
C SER A 66 -8.45 -0.38 6.37
N ASP A 67 -7.88 0.81 6.19
CA ASP A 67 -8.60 2.09 6.18
C ASP A 67 -8.81 2.66 4.76
N ALA A 68 -8.31 1.98 3.71
CA ALA A 68 -8.44 2.46 2.34
C ALA A 68 -9.82 2.18 1.75
N ILE A 69 -10.26 3.10 0.89
CA ILE A 69 -11.39 2.88 -0.01
C ILE A 69 -10.85 2.15 -1.24
N VAL A 70 -11.32 0.92 -1.44
CA VAL A 70 -10.92 0.11 -2.58
C VAL A 70 -11.69 0.54 -3.82
N LEU A 71 -11.02 1.31 -4.70
CA LEU A 71 -11.61 1.77 -5.95
C LEU A 71 -11.76 0.64 -6.98
N PHE A 72 -10.90 -0.38 -6.94
CA PHE A 72 -10.99 -1.54 -7.80
C PHE A 72 -10.30 -2.75 -7.14
N ASP A 73 -10.98 -3.88 -7.07
CA ASP A 73 -10.48 -5.12 -6.43
C ASP A 73 -10.35 -6.29 -7.42
N GLY A 74 -10.41 -5.99 -8.73
CA GLY A 74 -10.37 -7.00 -9.79
C GLY A 74 -11.74 -7.49 -10.27
N LYS A 75 -12.86 -7.06 -9.67
CA LYS A 75 -14.19 -7.62 -9.96
C LYS A 75 -15.08 -6.74 -10.83
N ASP A 76 -15.22 -5.47 -10.48
CA ASP A 76 -16.17 -4.58 -11.14
C ASP A 76 -15.80 -3.10 -11.03
N LEU A 77 -16.55 -2.26 -11.74
CA LEU A 77 -16.40 -0.81 -11.75
C LEU A 77 -17.41 -0.11 -10.83
N SER A 78 -17.84 -0.76 -9.74
CA SER A 78 -18.90 -0.23 -8.85
C SER A 78 -18.56 1.14 -8.25
N GLN A 79 -17.28 1.47 -8.08
CA GLN A 79 -16.81 2.78 -7.58
C GLN A 79 -16.64 3.83 -8.68
N TRP A 80 -16.89 3.47 -9.94
CA TRP A 80 -16.63 4.30 -11.11
C TRP A 80 -17.89 4.61 -11.89
N GLN A 81 -17.83 5.68 -12.65
CA GLN A 81 -18.87 6.10 -13.58
C GLN A 81 -18.24 6.89 -14.75
N HIS A 82 -18.98 7.05 -15.84
CA HIS A 82 -18.68 8.09 -16.80
C HIS A 82 -19.36 9.39 -16.39
N GLU A 83 -18.68 10.52 -16.61
CA GLU A 83 -19.27 11.84 -16.45
C GLU A 83 -19.04 12.68 -17.71
N ARG A 84 -20.11 13.26 -18.24
CA ARG A 84 -20.04 14.17 -19.39
C ARG A 84 -21.01 15.31 -19.22
N ARG A 85 -20.49 16.55 -19.21
CA ARG A 85 -21.30 17.78 -19.04
C ARG A 85 -22.20 17.73 -17.79
N GLY A 86 -21.68 17.19 -16.69
CA GLY A 86 -22.40 17.05 -15.42
C GLY A 86 -23.46 15.94 -15.38
N GLN A 87 -23.59 15.14 -16.44
CA GLN A 87 -24.45 13.95 -16.45
C GLN A 87 -23.60 12.71 -16.22
N THR A 88 -24.10 11.81 -15.38
CA THR A 88 -23.43 10.55 -15.04
C THR A 88 -24.06 9.38 -15.78
N SER A 89 -23.26 8.38 -16.12
CA SER A 89 -23.73 7.12 -16.68
C SER A 89 -22.84 5.97 -16.24
N GLU A 90 -23.33 4.74 -16.43
CA GLU A 90 -22.61 3.53 -16.07
C GLU A 90 -21.21 3.47 -16.71
N ALA A 91 -20.22 2.99 -15.95
CA ALA A 91 -18.86 2.78 -16.43
C ALA A 91 -18.80 1.64 -17.46
N LYS A 92 -18.17 1.87 -18.61
CA LYS A 92 -18.17 0.93 -19.76
C LYS A 92 -16.79 0.43 -20.16
N TRP A 93 -15.78 0.66 -19.35
CA TRP A 93 -14.49 0.01 -19.56
C TRP A 93 -14.62 -1.50 -19.32
N LYS A 94 -13.81 -2.29 -20.02
CA LYS A 94 -13.90 -3.75 -19.95
C LYS A 94 -13.19 -4.22 -18.69
N VAL A 95 -13.82 -5.08 -17.91
CA VAL A 95 -13.22 -5.74 -16.74
C VAL A 95 -12.97 -7.20 -17.10
N GLU A 96 -11.73 -7.65 -16.95
CA GLU A 96 -11.37 -9.05 -17.15
C GLU A 96 -10.06 -9.38 -16.42
N ASN A 97 -9.86 -10.66 -16.07
CA ASN A 97 -8.58 -11.16 -15.56
C ASN A 97 -7.99 -10.36 -14.38
N GLY A 98 -8.83 -9.72 -13.56
CA GLY A 98 -8.40 -8.92 -12.40
C GLY A 98 -7.93 -7.50 -12.73
N TYR A 99 -8.07 -7.03 -13.97
CA TYR A 99 -7.83 -5.64 -14.37
C TYR A 99 -9.03 -5.06 -15.14
N PHE A 100 -8.99 -3.76 -15.41
CA PHE A 100 -9.85 -3.17 -16.42
C PHE A 100 -9.02 -2.48 -17.50
N GLU A 101 -9.53 -2.44 -18.72
CA GLU A 101 -8.88 -1.80 -19.85
C GLU A 101 -9.80 -0.77 -20.51
N ILE A 102 -9.19 0.28 -21.05
CA ILE A 102 -9.89 1.37 -21.73
C ILE A 102 -10.73 0.79 -22.86
N ALA A 103 -12.05 1.02 -22.82
CA ALA A 103 -12.90 0.77 -23.97
C ALA A 103 -12.80 1.95 -24.96
N PRO A 104 -12.34 1.74 -26.21
CA PRO A 104 -12.16 2.84 -27.15
C PRO A 104 -13.44 3.66 -27.35
N ARG A 105 -13.29 4.99 -27.33
CA ARG A 105 -14.40 5.97 -27.50
C ARG A 105 -15.47 5.95 -26.38
N SER A 106 -15.20 5.31 -25.23
CA SER A 106 -16.11 5.35 -24.07
C SER A 106 -15.95 6.62 -23.22
N GLY A 107 -14.78 7.27 -23.31
CA GLY A 107 -14.41 8.43 -22.49
C GLY A 107 -13.82 8.02 -21.14
N ASP A 108 -13.56 9.01 -20.31
CA ASP A 108 -12.86 8.84 -19.03
C ASP A 108 -13.76 8.19 -17.98
N LEU A 109 -13.13 7.44 -17.06
CA LEU A 109 -13.77 7.05 -15.82
C LEU A 109 -13.49 8.09 -14.74
N VAL A 110 -14.51 8.32 -13.92
CA VAL A 110 -14.44 9.19 -12.73
C VAL A 110 -14.93 8.38 -11.54
N THR A 111 -14.28 8.55 -10.40
CA THR A 111 -14.76 7.96 -9.14
C THR A 111 -16.12 8.57 -8.78
N LYS A 112 -17.03 7.75 -8.23
CA LYS A 112 -18.32 8.25 -7.74
C LYS A 112 -18.14 9.18 -6.54
N GLU A 113 -17.19 8.84 -5.68
CA GLU A 113 -16.80 9.67 -4.54
C GLU A 113 -15.82 10.78 -4.97
N LYS A 114 -15.83 11.88 -4.22
CA LYS A 114 -14.95 13.03 -4.41
C LYS A 114 -13.96 13.09 -3.26
N PHE A 115 -12.70 13.31 -3.59
CA PHE A 115 -11.60 13.30 -2.64
C PHE A 115 -10.98 14.69 -2.48
N GLY A 116 -10.54 14.99 -1.25
CA GLY A 116 -9.64 16.08 -0.93
C GLY A 116 -8.22 15.56 -0.80
N ASP A 117 -7.60 15.80 0.35
CA ASP A 117 -6.30 15.20 0.68
C ASP A 117 -6.42 13.68 0.71
N MET A 118 -5.55 12.99 -0.03
CA MET A 118 -5.57 11.54 -0.16
C MET A 118 -4.18 10.96 -0.40
N GLN A 119 -4.04 9.69 -0.08
CA GLN A 119 -2.99 8.83 -0.62
C GLN A 119 -3.64 7.90 -1.65
N LEU A 120 -3.06 7.82 -2.85
CA LEU A 120 -3.57 7.01 -3.95
C LEU A 120 -2.54 5.97 -4.35
N HIS A 121 -2.96 4.71 -4.42
CA HIS A 121 -2.22 3.62 -5.05
C HIS A 121 -2.90 3.27 -6.38
N LEU A 122 -2.13 3.19 -7.45
CA LEU A 122 -2.59 2.76 -8.76
C LEU A 122 -1.45 2.03 -9.48
N GLU A 123 -1.80 0.95 -10.16
CA GLU A 123 -0.90 0.22 -11.05
C GLU A 123 -1.47 0.30 -12.47
N PHE A 124 -0.61 0.46 -13.45
CA PHE A 124 -0.99 0.48 -14.86
C PHE A 124 0.00 -0.34 -15.69
N SER A 125 -0.46 -0.81 -16.84
CA SER A 125 0.37 -1.44 -17.85
C SER A 125 0.02 -0.85 -19.22
N ALA A 126 1.04 -0.59 -20.03
CA ALA A 126 0.83 -0.36 -21.45
C ALA A 126 0.33 -1.66 -22.12
N PRO A 127 -0.39 -1.59 -23.25
CA PRO A 127 -0.78 -2.76 -24.01
C PRO A 127 0.46 -3.48 -24.57
N THR A 128 0.31 -4.77 -24.89
CA THR A 128 1.39 -5.57 -25.49
C THR A 128 1.72 -5.13 -26.92
N GLU A 129 0.71 -4.75 -27.69
CA GLU A 129 0.86 -4.19 -29.02
C GLU A 129 0.87 -2.67 -28.93
N LEU A 130 2.01 -2.08 -29.26
CA LEU A 130 2.23 -0.64 -29.16
C LEU A 130 2.19 -0.02 -30.55
N GLU A 131 1.28 0.92 -30.73
CA GLU A 131 1.16 1.75 -31.93
C GLU A 131 1.50 3.20 -31.60
N GLY A 132 1.94 3.94 -32.61
CA GLY A 132 2.26 5.36 -32.49
C GLY A 132 3.61 5.66 -31.84
N THR A 133 3.88 6.96 -31.71
CA THR A 133 5.13 7.53 -31.18
C THR A 133 4.81 8.78 -30.37
N SER A 134 5.72 9.20 -29.49
CA SER A 134 5.55 10.35 -28.61
C SER A 134 4.22 10.24 -27.81
N GLN A 135 3.42 11.31 -27.78
CA GLN A 135 2.13 11.37 -27.08
C GLN A 135 1.05 10.42 -27.64
N TRP A 136 1.30 9.72 -28.74
CA TRP A 136 0.35 8.78 -29.34
C TRP A 136 0.62 7.32 -28.97
N ARG A 137 1.61 7.08 -28.10
CA ARG A 137 2.03 5.74 -27.69
C ARG A 137 1.49 5.37 -26.31
N ALA A 138 0.33 4.71 -26.28
CA ALA A 138 -0.33 4.26 -25.05
C ALA A 138 -0.54 5.37 -23.99
N ASN A 139 -1.07 6.51 -24.44
CA ASN A 139 -1.30 7.69 -23.59
C ASN A 139 -2.60 7.57 -22.77
N SER A 140 -2.52 7.90 -21.48
CA SER A 140 -3.61 7.99 -20.53
C SER A 140 -3.23 9.00 -19.43
N GLY A 141 -3.99 9.11 -18.36
CA GLY A 141 -3.63 10.02 -17.28
C GLY A 141 -4.47 9.82 -16.03
N VAL A 142 -3.93 10.24 -14.89
CA VAL A 142 -4.67 10.31 -13.62
C VAL A 142 -4.93 11.77 -13.30
N LEU A 143 -6.16 12.22 -13.48
CA LEU A 143 -6.56 13.60 -13.18
C LEU A 143 -6.95 13.73 -11.71
N ILE A 144 -6.03 14.21 -10.89
CA ILE A 144 -6.27 14.51 -9.48
C ILE A 144 -7.31 15.63 -9.38
N MET A 145 -8.42 15.33 -8.69
CA MET A 145 -9.58 16.21 -8.53
C MET A 145 -10.18 16.71 -9.86
N GLY A 146 -9.96 15.97 -10.96
CA GLY A 146 -10.39 16.37 -12.30
C GLY A 146 -9.67 17.62 -12.85
N ARG A 147 -8.49 17.97 -12.31
CA ARG A 147 -7.81 19.23 -12.63
C ARG A 147 -6.33 19.07 -12.95
N TYR A 148 -5.63 18.25 -12.19
CA TYR A 148 -4.17 18.14 -12.26
C TYR A 148 -3.79 16.75 -12.74
N GLU A 149 -3.26 16.66 -13.94
CA GLU A 149 -2.93 15.38 -14.56
C GLU A 149 -1.55 14.89 -14.11
N ILE A 150 -1.50 13.66 -13.63
CA ILE A 150 -0.28 12.86 -13.56
C ILE A 150 -0.25 11.99 -14.81
N GLN A 151 0.73 12.23 -15.67
CA GLN A 151 0.83 11.62 -16.99
C GLN A 151 1.08 10.10 -16.89
N VAL A 152 0.36 9.32 -17.69
CA VAL A 152 0.56 7.89 -17.90
C VAL A 152 0.85 7.67 -19.39
N LEU A 153 2.08 7.27 -19.71
CA LEU A 153 2.52 7.09 -21.09
C LEU A 153 3.53 5.96 -21.17
N ASP A 154 3.49 5.16 -22.23
CA ASP A 154 4.63 4.31 -22.55
C ASP A 154 5.79 5.17 -23.05
N SER A 155 6.74 5.41 -22.15
CA SER A 155 7.89 6.27 -22.38
C SER A 155 9.17 5.47 -22.67
N TRP A 156 9.07 4.15 -22.79
CA TRP A 156 10.21 3.30 -23.11
C TRP A 156 10.50 3.35 -24.62
N ASP A 157 11.66 3.89 -25.00
CA ASP A 157 12.11 4.06 -26.40
C ASP A 157 11.09 4.84 -27.26
N ASN A 158 10.60 5.97 -26.72
CA ASN A 158 9.50 6.78 -27.27
C ASN A 158 9.95 8.12 -27.87
#